data_AF-A0A7X7VAI6-F1
#
_entry.id   AF-A0A7X7VAI6-F1
#
_cell.length_a   1.000
_cell.length_b   1.000
_cell.length_c   1.000
_cell.angle_alpha   90.00
_cell.angle_beta   90.00
_cell.angle_gamma   90.00
#
_symmetry.space_group_name_H-M   'P 1'
#
loop_
_entity.id
_entity.type
_entity.pdbx_description
1 polymer ?
#
loop_
_entity_poly.entity_id
_entity_poly.type
_entity_poly.pdbx_seq_one_letter_code
_entity_poly.pdbx_strand_id
1 'polypeptide(L)'
;ILGPSDLDDRGGAVAFTVDGVHPHDLMQLLDSRGVAVRGGHHCAAPLHRRLGVQSSSRASGYLYTTPEEVEALVEAVAWAYDFFNSRTGLAAAARRRPA
;
A
#
# COMPACT_ATOMS: atom_id res chain seq x y z
N ILE A 1 -1.73 6.21 -4.88
CA ILE A 1 -3.14 5.77 -4.69
C ILE A 1 -3.75 5.56 -6.08
N LEU A 2 -4.59 4.54 -6.26
CA LEU A 2 -5.26 4.26 -7.53
C LEU A 2 -6.72 4.75 -7.47
N GLY A 3 -7.13 5.51 -8.49
CA GLY A 3 -8.46 6.14 -8.57
C GLY A 3 -8.45 7.64 -8.27
N PRO A 4 -9.63 8.27 -8.16
CA PRO A 4 -9.76 9.71 -7.86
C PRO A 4 -9.08 10.09 -6.54
N SER A 5 -8.59 11.33 -6.49
CA SER A 5 -7.98 11.93 -5.29
C SER A 5 -8.97 12.72 -4.44
N ASP A 6 -10.12 13.07 -4.99
CA ASP A 6 -11.25 13.60 -4.24
C ASP A 6 -11.95 12.48 -3.44
N LEU A 7 -12.69 12.89 -2.41
CA LEU A 7 -13.47 11.98 -1.57
C LEU A 7 -14.94 11.93 -1.97
N ASP A 8 -15.35 12.75 -2.95
CA ASP A 8 -16.72 12.83 -3.42
C ASP A 8 -17.10 11.49 -4.07
N ASP A 9 -18.22 10.91 -3.63
CA ASP A 9 -18.73 9.61 -4.08
C ASP A 9 -17.72 8.44 -3.98
N ARG A 10 -16.77 8.50 -3.04
CA ARG A 10 -15.77 7.44 -2.83
C ARG A 10 -16.18 6.45 -1.74
N GLY A 11 -16.21 5.16 -2.07
CA GLY A 11 -16.46 4.09 -1.09
C GLY A 11 -15.27 3.84 -0.14
N GLY A 12 -15.50 3.02 0.90
CA GLY A 12 -14.50 2.67 1.93
C GLY A 12 -13.35 1.75 1.49
N ALA A 13 -13.06 1.66 0.19
CA ALA A 13 -12.00 0.83 -0.35
C ALA A 13 -10.89 1.70 -0.97
N VAL A 14 -9.65 1.46 -0.55
CA VAL A 14 -8.47 2.18 -1.03
C VAL A 14 -7.52 1.19 -1.69
N ALA A 15 -7.38 1.29 -3.02
CA ALA A 15 -6.37 0.56 -3.77
C ALA A 15 -5.11 1.42 -3.94
N PHE A 16 -3.93 0.83 -3.75
CA PHE A 16 -2.67 1.54 -3.76
C PHE A 16 -1.48 0.64 -4.13
N THR A 17 -0.41 1.29 -4.55
CA THR A 17 0.92 0.71 -4.76
C THR A 17 1.90 1.41 -3.83
N VAL A 18 2.99 0.72 -3.47
CA VAL A 18 4.09 1.27 -2.68
C VAL A 18 5.34 1.12 -3.51
N ASP A 19 6.06 2.22 -3.74
CA ASP A 19 7.25 2.22 -4.60
C ASP A 19 8.31 1.25 -4.04
N GLY A 20 8.81 0.38 -4.91
CA GLY A 20 9.80 -0.63 -4.55
C GLY A 20 9.25 -1.84 -3.79
N VAL A 21 7.93 -1.95 -3.59
CA VAL A 21 7.32 -3.06 -2.85
C VAL A 21 6.21 -3.72 -3.66
N HIS A 22 6.37 -5.01 -3.96
CA HIS A 22 5.34 -5.77 -4.67
C HIS A 22 4.11 -6.00 -3.76
N PRO A 23 2.87 -5.86 -4.23
CA PRO A 23 1.66 -6.02 -3.40
C PRO A 23 1.55 -7.33 -2.62
N HIS A 24 2.01 -8.44 -3.21
CA HIS A 24 2.04 -9.73 -2.52
C HIS A 24 3.08 -9.80 -1.39
N ASP A 25 4.17 -9.04 -1.48
CA ASP A 25 5.16 -8.95 -0.40
C ASP A 25 4.64 -8.01 0.69
N LEU A 26 4.05 -6.88 0.30
CA LEU A 26 3.44 -5.94 1.22
C LEU A 26 2.37 -6.62 2.08
N MET A 27 1.43 -7.36 1.48
CA MET A 27 0.36 -8.02 2.25
C MET A 27 0.91 -9.05 3.24
N GLN A 28 1.98 -9.78 2.90
CA GLN A 28 2.61 -10.76 3.78
C GLN A 28 3.29 -10.07 4.98
N LEU A 29 3.96 -8.94 4.74
CA LEU A 29 4.57 -8.16 5.82
C LEU A 29 3.52 -7.54 6.75
N LEU A 30 2.44 -6.98 6.19
CA LEU A 30 1.35 -6.41 6.98
C LEU A 30 0.64 -7.49 7.82
N ASP A 31 0.44 -8.68 7.26
CA ASP A 31 -0.14 -9.83 7.99
C ASP A 31 0.68 -10.21 9.23
N SER A 32 2.02 -10.14 9.15
CA SER A 32 2.91 -10.38 10.31
C SER A 32 2.72 -9.39 11.46
N ARG A 33 2.03 -8.26 11.22
CA ARG A 33 1.66 -7.23 12.20
C ARG A 33 0.17 -7.22 12.54
N GLY A 34 -0.58 -8.23 12.09
CA GLY A 34 -2.03 -8.32 12.30
C GLY A 34 -2.86 -7.41 11.40
N VAL A 35 -2.28 -6.83 10.35
CA VAL A 35 -3.00 -5.97 9.41
C VAL A 35 -3.35 -6.75 8.14
N ALA A 36 -4.63 -7.09 7.98
CA ALA A 36 -5.11 -7.83 6.83
C ALA A 36 -5.43 -6.89 5.65
N VAL A 37 -4.70 -7.03 4.54
CA VAL A 37 -5.01 -6.42 3.24
C VAL A 37 -4.97 -7.47 2.14
N ARG A 38 -5.51 -7.15 0.96
CA ARG A 38 -5.42 -8.05 -0.20
C ARG A 38 -4.49 -7.49 -1.26
N GLY A 39 -3.53 -8.28 -1.72
CA GLY A 39 -2.74 -8.03 -2.93
C GLY A 39 -3.34 -8.71 -4.17
N GLY A 40 -3.09 -8.17 -5.36
CA GLY A 40 -3.42 -8.79 -6.65
C GLY A 40 -4.27 -7.89 -7.56
N HIS A 41 -5.03 -8.49 -8.49
CA HIS A 41 -5.89 -7.74 -9.41
C HIS A 41 -7.28 -7.41 -8.87
N HIS A 42 -7.67 -8.00 -7.73
CA HIS A 42 -9.00 -7.84 -7.14
C HIS A 42 -10.15 -8.18 -8.10
N CYS A 43 -9.97 -9.20 -8.96
CA CYS A 43 -10.87 -9.55 -10.06
C CYS A 43 -11.09 -8.44 -11.11
N ALA A 44 -10.23 -7.42 -11.13
CA ALA A 44 -10.32 -6.25 -12.01
C ALA A 44 -9.08 -6.11 -12.91
N ALA A 45 -8.62 -7.23 -13.50
CA ALA A 45 -7.43 -7.26 -14.37
C ALA A 45 -7.49 -6.28 -15.57
N PRO A 46 -8.64 -6.05 -16.24
CA PRO A 46 -8.71 -5.04 -17.30
C PRO A 46 -8.44 -3.61 -16.82
N LEU A 47 -8.91 -3.25 -15.61
CA LEU A 47 -8.65 -1.95 -15.01
C LEU A 47 -7.18 -1.78 -14.64
N HIS A 48 -6.56 -2.82 -14.07
CA HIS A 48 -5.12 -2.84 -13.77
C HIS A 48 -4.29 -2.57 -15.04
N ARG A 49 -4.65 -3.23 -16.15
CA ARG A 49 -4.02 -2.99 -17.46
C ARG A 49 -4.19 -1.54 -17.92
N ARG A 50 -5.39 -0.96 -17.78
CA ARG A 50 -5.66 0.46 -18.14
C ARG A 50 -4.84 1.43 -17.28
N LEU A 51 -4.63 1.11 -16.01
CA LEU A 51 -3.85 1.92 -15.07
C LEU A 51 -2.33 1.69 -15.18
N GLY A 52 -1.88 0.74 -15.99
CA GLY A 52 -0.45 0.44 -16.16
C GLY A 52 0.19 -0.22 -14.94
N VAL A 53 -0.60 -0.80 -14.03
CA VAL A 53 -0.11 -1.46 -12.82
C VAL A 53 -0.34 -2.96 -12.91
N GLN A 54 0.70 -3.76 -12.64
CA GLN A 54 0.59 -5.22 -12.72
C GLN A 54 -0.32 -5.77 -11.63
N SER A 55 -0.24 -5.26 -10.40
CA SER A 55 -1.09 -5.61 -9.26
C SER A 55 -1.16 -4.44 -8.30
N SER A 56 -2.11 -4.44 -7.37
CA SER A 56 -2.19 -3.47 -6.28
C SER A 56 -2.47 -4.13 -4.94
N SER A 57 -2.23 -3.37 -3.87
CA SER A 57 -2.76 -3.68 -2.55
C SER A 57 -4.07 -2.95 -2.34
N ARG A 58 -5.01 -3.55 -1.62
CA ARG A 58 -6.29 -2.93 -1.26
C ARG A 58 -6.61 -3.13 0.20
N ALA A 59 -6.81 -2.02 0.89
CA ALA A 59 -7.48 -1.97 2.19
C ALA A 59 -8.96 -1.65 1.96
N SER A 60 -9.84 -2.31 2.69
CA SER A 60 -11.29 -2.12 2.55
C SER A 60 -11.91 -2.13 3.93
N GLY A 61 -12.35 -0.95 4.37
CA GLY A 61 -13.05 -0.79 5.63
C GLY A 61 -14.53 -1.12 5.50
N TYR A 62 -15.18 -1.36 6.63
CA TYR A 62 -16.63 -1.52 6.70
C TYR A 62 -17.18 -0.90 7.99
N LEU A 63 -18.45 -1.15 8.30
CA LEU A 63 -19.16 -0.52 9.44
C LEU A 63 -18.49 -0.72 10.80
N TYR A 64 -17.65 -1.73 10.93
CA TYR A 64 -16.94 -2.09 12.16
C TYR A 64 -15.47 -1.63 12.18
N THR A 65 -14.98 -1.02 11.10
CA THR A 65 -13.58 -0.56 11.05
C THR A 65 -13.41 0.69 11.89
N THR A 66 -12.39 0.72 12.76
CA THR A 66 -12.15 1.87 13.65
C THR A 66 -11.01 2.78 13.13
N PRO A 67 -10.95 4.05 13.56
CA PRO A 67 -9.84 4.94 13.25
C PRO A 67 -8.47 4.38 13.68
N GLU A 68 -8.42 3.68 14.81
CA GLU A 68 -7.19 3.06 15.34
C GLU A 68 -6.68 1.93 14.42
N GLU A 69 -7.59 1.17 13.79
CA GLU A 69 -7.21 0.16 12.80
C GLU A 69 -6.67 0.81 11.51
N VAL A 70 -7.16 2.00 11.14
CA VAL A 70 -6.63 2.78 10.02
C VAL A 70 -5.22 3.30 10.33
N GLU A 71 -4.97 3.77 11.56
CA GLU A 71 -3.63 4.16 12.00
C GLU A 71 -2.66 2.96 11.96
N ALA A 72 -3.07 1.82 12.50
CA ALA A 72 -2.27 0.59 12.46
C ALA A 72 -1.91 0.17 11.02
N LEU A 73 -2.85 0.33 10.07
CA LEU A 73 -2.58 0.14 8.65
C LEU A 73 -1.50 1.09 8.12
N VAL A 74 -1.60 2.39 8.42
CA VAL A 74 -0.64 3.42 7.97
C VAL A 74 0.75 3.13 8.53
N GLU A 75 0.85 2.84 9.83
CA GLU A 75 2.10 2.49 10.50
C GLU A 75 2.73 1.21 9.90
N ALA A 76 1.92 0.19 9.62
CA ALA A 76 2.40 -1.05 9.02
C ALA A 76 2.91 -0.85 7.58
N VAL A 77 2.23 -0.02 6.78
CA VAL A 77 2.69 0.34 5.42
C VAL A 77 4.01 1.11 5.46
N ALA A 78 4.13 2.09 6.35
CA ALA A 78 5.36 2.88 6.52
C ALA A 78 6.54 1.97 6.92
N TRP A 79 6.32 1.08 7.89
CA TRP A 79 7.33 0.10 8.27
C TRP A 79 7.72 -0.85 7.14
N ALA A 80 6.76 -1.34 6.37
CA ALA A 80 7.05 -2.25 5.25
C ALA A 80 7.85 -1.53 4.15
N TYR A 81 7.53 -0.26 3.85
CA TYR A 81 8.32 0.57 2.96
C TYR A 81 9.76 0.69 3.45
N ASP A 82 9.98 0.99 4.73
CA ASP A 82 11.32 1.07 5.31
C ASP A 82 12.04 -0.28 5.27
N PHE A 83 11.36 -1.39 5.53
CA PHE A 83 11.94 -2.74 5.47
C PHE A 83 12.55 -3.05 4.11
N PHE A 84 11.84 -2.75 3.01
CA PHE A 84 12.33 -3.01 1.66
C PHE A 84 13.38 -2.00 1.18
N ASN A 85 13.27 -0.73 1.60
CA ASN A 85 14.16 0.35 1.14
C ASN A 85 15.41 0.54 2.03
N SER A 86 15.43 0.01 3.26
CA SER A 86 16.61 -0.01 4.12
C SER A 86 17.58 -1.16 3.79
N ARG A 87 17.07 -2.30 3.31
CA ARG A 87 17.89 -3.49 2.99
C ARG A 87 18.49 -3.48 1.58
N THR A 88 17.95 -2.67 0.66
CA THR A 88 18.41 -2.56 -0.74
C THR A 88 19.51 -1.50 -0.95
N GLY A 89 20.04 -0.89 0.10
CA GLY A 89 21.20 0.02 -0.01
C GLY A 89 20.90 1.37 -0.67
N LEU A 90 19.66 1.71 -0.98
CA LEU A 90 19.28 3.00 -1.55
C LEU A 90 19.09 4.10 -0.49
N ALA A 91 18.78 3.74 0.75
CA ALA A 91 18.61 4.72 1.84
C ALA A 91 19.91 5.41 2.29
N ALA A 92 21.10 4.84 1.98
CA ALA A 92 22.38 5.48 2.26
C ALA A 92 22.79 6.53 1.21
N ALA A 93 22.25 6.45 -0.01
CA ALA A 93 22.60 7.38 -1.10
C ALA A 93 21.75 8.66 -1.10
N ALA A 94 20.48 8.59 -0.68
CA ALA A 94 19.58 9.76 -0.72
C ALA A 94 19.81 10.79 0.40
N ARG A 95 20.53 10.43 1.47
CA ARG A 95 20.88 11.36 2.58
C ARG A 95 22.18 12.14 2.36
N ARG A 96 22.80 12.04 1.18
CA ARG A 96 23.96 12.86 0.77
C ARG A 96 23.61 13.74 -0.42
N ARG A 97 22.88 14.84 -0.17
CA ARG A 97 23.10 16.08 -0.92
C ARG A 97 23.66 17.12 0.04
N PRO A 98 24.94 17.49 -0.03
CA PRO A 98 25.41 18.75 0.51
C PRO A 98 25.17 19.88 -0.51
N ALA A 99 24.79 21.04 0.03
CA ALA A 99 24.58 22.37 -0.57
C ALA A 99 23.44 22.52 -1.59
#